data_AF-A0A9E3YXU9-F1
#
_entry.id   AF-A0A9E3YXU9-F1
#
_cell.length_a   1.000
_cell.length_b   1.000
_cell.length_c   1.000
_cell.angle_alpha   90.00
_cell.angle_beta   90.00
_cell.angle_gamma   90.00
#
_symmetry.space_group_name_H-M   'P 1'
#
loop_
_entity.id
_entity.type
_entity.pdbx_description
1 polymer ?
#
loop_
_entity_poly.entity_id
_entity_poly.type
_entity_poly.pdbx_seq_one_letter_code
_entity_poly.pdbx_strand_id
1 'polypeptide(L)'
;MIKLTDNVRSRHLRTALLGSVAAMLAATPAMAQTAADDADDGAIIVTAQKREQDVQDVPISMAVVSGDTLTNLNVKDFTELDRFVPNFYVQPTPGNNAFYIRGIGSTPGNLAFDQTVGLFVDGIYGGHARQFQAPFLDVERVEVLRGPQG
;
A
#
# COMPACT_ATOMS: atom_id res chain seq x y z
N MET A 1 -8.12 9.85 -5.03
CA MET A 1 -7.60 8.62 -5.69
C MET A 1 -7.14 7.65 -4.61
N ILE A 2 -7.31 6.35 -4.83
CA ILE A 2 -6.87 5.28 -3.93
C ILE A 2 -5.85 4.40 -4.67
N LYS A 3 -4.75 4.02 -4.02
CA LYS A 3 -3.77 3.06 -4.55
C LYS A 3 -3.62 1.86 -3.62
N LEU A 4 -3.56 0.66 -4.20
CA LEU A 4 -3.16 -0.58 -3.55
C LEU A 4 -1.80 -0.97 -4.09
N THR A 5 -0.91 -1.45 -3.23
CA THR A 5 0.35 -2.09 -3.60
C THR A 5 0.34 -3.50 -3.03
N ASP A 6 0.61 -4.52 -3.84
CA ASP A 6 0.61 -5.92 -3.43
C ASP A 6 1.97 -6.34 -2.87
N ASN A 7 1.97 -7.29 -1.93
CA ASN A 7 3.17 -7.73 -1.20
C ASN A 7 4.02 -8.78 -1.94
N VAL A 8 4.14 -8.70 -3.27
CA VAL A 8 4.89 -9.69 -4.07
C VAL A 8 6.41 -9.50 -3.86
N ARG A 9 6.91 -9.85 -2.68
CA ARG A 9 8.33 -9.98 -2.39
C ARG A 9 8.85 -11.23 -3.11
N SER A 10 9.50 -11.01 -4.25
CA SER A 10 10.33 -12.04 -4.90
C SER A 10 11.54 -12.37 -4.02
N ARG A 11 11.37 -13.33 -3.10
CA ARG A 11 12.49 -13.92 -2.35
C ARG A 11 13.31 -14.76 -3.32
N HIS A 12 14.29 -14.15 -3.97
CA HIS A 12 15.34 -14.88 -4.68
C HIS A 12 16.18 -15.66 -3.65
N LEU A 13 15.78 -16.90 -3.41
CA LEU A 13 16.52 -17.85 -2.59
C LEU A 13 17.77 -18.31 -3.38
N ARG A 14 18.87 -17.58 -3.24
CA ARG A 14 20.18 -18.01 -3.74
C ARG A 14 20.73 -19.07 -2.79
N THR A 15 20.51 -20.33 -3.12
CA THR A 15 21.19 -21.47 -2.50
C THR A 15 22.62 -21.56 -3.02
N ALA A 16 23.56 -20.97 -2.28
CA ALA A 16 24.99 -21.22 -2.46
C ALA A 16 25.37 -22.48 -1.68
N LEU A 17 25.66 -23.57 -2.40
CA LEU A 17 26.26 -24.78 -1.86
C LEU A 17 27.78 -24.56 -1.83
N LEU A 18 28.40 -24.51 -0.64
CA LEU A 18 29.86 -24.51 -0.50
C LEU A 18 30.29 -25.72 0.32
N GLY A 19 31.10 -26.55 -0.34
CA GLY A 19 31.78 -27.71 0.23
C GLY A 19 32.80 -27.30 1.29
N SER A 20 32.98 -28.23 2.22
CA SER A 20 33.79 -28.12 3.41
C SER A 20 35.29 -28.24 3.13
N VAL A 21 36.07 -27.85 4.16
CA VAL A 21 37.46 -28.19 4.48
C VAL A 21 38.50 -27.12 4.10
N ALA A 22 38.96 -26.37 5.12
CA ALA A 22 40.36 -26.37 5.58
C ALA A 22 40.72 -25.12 6.41
N ALA A 23 41.57 -25.34 7.41
CA ALA A 23 42.50 -24.39 8.02
C ALA A 23 41.97 -23.42 9.10
N MET A 24 42.04 -23.92 10.34
CA MET A 24 42.47 -23.13 11.51
C MET A 24 43.71 -22.29 11.19
N LEU A 25 43.85 -21.15 11.87
CA LEU A 25 44.92 -20.12 11.85
C LEU A 25 44.62 -18.83 11.07
N ALA A 26 43.70 -18.03 11.62
CA ALA A 26 43.84 -16.57 11.66
C ALA A 26 42.82 -16.01 12.66
N ALA A 27 43.26 -15.72 13.89
CA ALA A 27 42.51 -14.89 14.82
C ALA A 27 42.56 -13.44 14.33
N THR A 28 41.71 -13.10 13.35
CA THR A 28 41.39 -11.72 13.01
C THR A 28 40.38 -11.20 14.03
N PRO A 29 40.51 -9.97 14.55
CA PRO A 29 39.46 -9.41 15.40
C PRO A 29 38.18 -9.38 14.58
N ALA A 30 37.15 -10.06 15.08
CA ALA A 30 35.83 -9.95 14.54
C ALA A 30 35.40 -8.49 14.71
N MET A 31 35.44 -7.71 13.63
CA MET A 31 34.63 -6.52 13.46
C MET A 31 33.17 -7.01 13.31
N ALA A 32 32.64 -7.58 14.38
CA ALA A 32 31.22 -7.83 14.53
C ALA A 32 30.58 -6.48 14.94
N GLN A 33 29.50 -6.12 14.25
CA GLN A 33 28.77 -4.85 14.33
C GLN A 33 29.40 -3.66 13.60
N THR A 34 29.53 -3.77 12.28
CA THR A 34 28.69 -2.87 11.48
C THR A 34 27.33 -3.54 11.46
N ALA A 35 26.52 -3.28 12.49
CA ALA A 35 25.09 -3.35 12.28
C ALA A 35 24.89 -2.38 11.12
N ALA A 36 24.46 -2.89 9.97
CA ALA A 36 23.71 -2.05 9.07
C ALA A 36 22.70 -1.37 9.99
N ASP A 37 22.85 -0.05 10.07
CA ASP A 37 21.83 0.83 10.58
C ASP A 37 20.66 0.58 9.61
N ASP A 38 19.95 -0.54 9.80
CA ASP A 38 18.60 -0.77 9.33
C ASP A 38 17.78 0.18 10.18
N ALA A 39 18.01 1.46 9.91
CA ALA A 39 17.12 2.54 10.22
C ALA A 39 15.88 2.22 9.39
N ASP A 40 15.04 1.34 9.94
CA ASP A 40 13.60 1.47 9.82
C ASP A 40 13.23 2.78 10.54
N ASP A 41 13.68 3.90 9.95
CA ASP A 41 13.63 5.25 10.51
C ASP A 41 12.21 5.79 10.34
N GLY A 42 11.19 4.98 10.67
CA GLY A 42 9.78 5.28 10.46
C GLY A 42 9.42 5.72 9.02
N ALA A 43 10.30 5.46 8.05
CA ALA A 43 10.18 5.96 6.69
C ALA A 43 9.07 5.19 5.97
N ILE A 44 7.96 5.87 5.67
CA ILE A 44 6.82 5.26 5.00
C ILE A 44 6.99 5.50 3.50
N ILE A 45 7.46 4.48 2.78
CA ILE A 45 7.63 4.56 1.33
C ILE A 45 6.28 4.41 0.63
N VAL A 46 5.99 5.35 -0.27
CA VAL A 46 4.76 5.39 -1.05
C VAL A 46 5.05 5.54 -2.55
N THR A 47 4.07 5.16 -3.38
CA THR A 47 4.13 5.31 -4.84
C THR A 47 3.13 6.34 -5.37
N ALA A 48 2.70 7.26 -4.51
CA ALA A 48 1.74 8.33 -4.78
C ALA A 48 2.00 9.03 -6.14
N GLN A 49 3.24 9.41 -6.41
CA GLN A 49 3.65 10.12 -7.64
C GLN A 49 4.24 9.19 -8.73
N LYS A 50 3.92 7.89 -8.70
CA LYS A 50 4.45 6.87 -9.63
C LYS A 50 5.97 6.63 -9.49
N ARG A 51 6.54 7.03 -8.36
CA ARG A 51 7.93 6.83 -7.93
C ARG A 51 7.91 6.55 -6.44
N GLU A 52 8.83 5.71 -5.98
CA GLU A 52 9.04 5.45 -4.56
C GLU A 52 9.63 6.69 -3.88
N GLN A 53 9.02 7.10 -2.79
CA GLN A 53 9.45 8.25 -1.99
C GLN A 53 8.86 8.17 -0.58
N ASP A 54 9.49 8.84 0.37
CA ASP A 54 8.94 8.96 1.72
C ASP A 54 7.62 9.75 1.69
N VAL A 55 6.66 9.35 2.52
CA VAL A 55 5.37 10.03 2.70
C VAL A 55 5.53 11.52 3.05
N GLN A 56 6.57 11.87 3.82
CA GLN A 56 6.86 13.23 4.27
C GLN A 56 7.30 14.14 3.11
N ASP A 57 7.92 13.55 2.08
CA ASP A 57 8.38 14.27 0.89
C ASP A 57 7.28 14.44 -0.16
N VAL A 58 6.11 13.81 0.02
CA VAL A 58 5.01 13.91 -0.95
C VAL A 58 4.22 15.21 -0.73
N PRO A 59 4.23 16.17 -1.67
CA PRO A 59 3.51 17.43 -1.54
C PRO A 59 2.01 17.29 -1.83
N ILE A 60 1.39 16.19 -1.39
CA ILE A 60 -0.03 15.88 -1.57
C ILE A 60 -0.56 15.37 -0.24
N SER A 61 -1.70 15.93 0.19
CA SER A 61 -2.40 15.43 1.38
C SER A 61 -2.86 13.99 1.14
N MET A 62 -2.26 13.04 1.84
CA MET A 62 -2.57 11.61 1.73
C MET A 62 -2.69 10.93 3.10
N ALA A 63 -3.29 9.75 3.10
CA ALA A 63 -3.27 8.82 4.23
C ALA A 63 -2.69 7.48 3.73
N VAL A 64 -1.93 6.80 4.58
CA VAL A 64 -1.34 5.50 4.27
C VAL A 64 -1.74 4.54 5.38
N VAL A 65 -2.24 3.37 5.00
CA VAL A 65 -2.58 2.29 5.94
C VAL A 65 -1.81 1.05 5.50
N SER A 66 -0.90 0.56 6.34
CA SER A 66 -0.08 -0.63 6.02
C SER A 66 -0.91 -1.92 6.06
N GLY A 67 -0.47 -2.94 5.33
CA GLY A 67 -1.08 -4.28 5.30
C GLY A 67 -1.12 -4.92 6.68
N ASP A 68 -0.07 -4.73 7.48
CA ASP A 68 -0.03 -5.18 8.88
C ASP A 68 -1.12 -4.49 9.72
N THR A 69 -1.31 -3.18 9.51
CA THR A 69 -2.36 -2.41 10.20
C THR A 69 -3.75 -2.90 9.79
N LEU A 70 -3.98 -3.11 8.49
CA LEU A 70 -5.25 -3.65 7.97
C LEU A 70 -5.54 -5.02 8.57
N THR A 71 -4.52 -5.88 8.64
CA THR A 71 -4.64 -7.23 9.23
C THR A 71 -4.95 -7.17 10.73
N ASN A 72 -4.19 -6.38 11.49
CA ASN A 72 -4.35 -6.25 12.94
C ASN A 72 -5.70 -5.66 13.34
N LEU A 73 -6.23 -4.74 12.53
CA LEU A 73 -7.53 -4.12 12.73
C LEU A 73 -8.68 -4.90 12.07
N ASN A 74 -8.37 -6.01 11.40
CA ASN A 74 -9.32 -6.84 10.65
C ASN A 74 -10.16 -6.01 9.67
N VAL A 75 -9.51 -5.07 8.98
CA VAL A 75 -10.10 -4.24 7.91
C VAL A 75 -9.98 -5.00 6.59
N LYS A 76 -11.11 -5.43 6.05
CA LYS A 76 -11.16 -6.37 4.92
C LYS A 76 -11.43 -5.72 3.57
N ASP A 77 -12.01 -4.52 3.58
CA ASP A 77 -12.37 -3.81 2.36
C ASP A 77 -12.49 -2.29 2.60
N PHE A 78 -12.81 -1.56 1.54
CA PHE A 78 -12.93 -0.11 1.62
C PHE A 78 -14.11 0.37 2.48
N THR A 79 -15.15 -0.42 2.69
CA THR A 79 -16.30 -0.04 3.54
C THR A 79 -15.92 0.00 5.02
N GLU A 80 -14.89 -0.74 5.41
CA GLU A 80 -14.34 -0.71 6.78
C GLU A 80 -13.20 0.31 6.92
N LEU A 81 -12.51 0.60 5.82
CA LEU A 81 -11.38 1.55 5.79
C LEU A 81 -11.79 3.00 6.11
N ASP A 82 -13.03 3.39 5.80
CA ASP A 82 -13.54 4.74 6.04
C ASP A 82 -13.47 5.18 7.51
N ARG A 83 -13.48 4.23 8.44
CA ARG A 83 -13.34 4.47 9.89
C ARG A 83 -11.94 4.93 10.30
N PHE A 84 -10.93 4.65 9.47
CA PHE A 84 -9.52 4.90 9.76
C PHE A 84 -8.91 6.00 8.89
N VAL A 85 -9.55 6.35 7.78
CA VAL A 85 -9.06 7.36 6.85
C VAL A 85 -9.91 8.64 6.92
N PRO A 86 -9.38 9.75 7.47
CA PRO A 86 -10.13 11.00 7.55
C PRO A 86 -10.49 11.56 6.18
N ASN A 87 -11.71 12.06 6.06
CA ASN A 87 -12.30 12.61 4.84
C ASN A 87 -12.42 11.59 3.69
N PHE A 88 -12.42 10.29 4.01
CA PHE A 88 -12.80 9.22 3.11
C PHE A 88 -14.12 8.63 3.63
N TYR A 89 -15.09 8.48 2.74
CA TYR A 89 -16.39 7.92 3.09
C TYR A 89 -16.84 6.97 1.98
N VAL A 90 -17.42 5.84 2.39
CA VAL A 90 -18.00 4.87 1.49
C VAL A 90 -19.49 4.77 1.79
N GLN A 91 -20.31 4.96 0.76
CA GLN A 91 -21.74 4.73 0.83
C GLN A 91 -22.06 3.39 0.15
N PRO A 92 -22.37 2.33 0.92
CA PRO A 92 -22.77 1.06 0.34
C PRO A 92 -24.12 1.22 -0.37
N THR A 93 -24.23 0.73 -1.61
CA THR A 93 -25.53 0.67 -2.31
C THR A 93 -25.74 -0.67 -3.00
N PRO A 94 -26.99 -1.03 -3.35
CA PRO A 94 -27.25 -2.26 -4.08
C PRO A 94 -26.51 -2.26 -5.43
N GLY A 95 -25.54 -3.15 -5.58
CA GLY A 95 -24.72 -3.27 -6.79
C GLY A 95 -23.31 -2.73 -6.62
N ASN A 96 -23.15 -1.41 -6.40
CA ASN A 96 -21.83 -0.75 -6.32
C ASN A 96 -21.77 0.22 -5.13
N ASN A 97 -20.62 0.33 -4.48
CA ASN A 97 -20.42 1.35 -3.46
C ASN A 97 -20.09 2.70 -4.12
N ALA A 98 -20.53 3.80 -3.52
CA ALA A 98 -20.10 5.14 -3.90
C ALA A 98 -18.98 5.62 -2.97
N PHE A 99 -17.91 6.14 -3.56
CA PHE A 99 -16.70 6.57 -2.85
C PHE A 99 -16.61 8.09 -2.85
N TYR A 100 -16.31 8.65 -1.68
CA TYR A 100 -16.20 10.08 -1.48
C TYR A 100 -14.87 10.42 -0.81
N ILE A 101 -14.20 11.44 -1.33
CA ILE A 101 -13.01 12.03 -0.73
C ILE A 101 -13.24 13.53 -0.59
N ARG A 102 -13.16 14.05 0.64
CA ARG A 102 -13.49 15.45 0.96
C ARG A 102 -14.87 15.89 0.41
N GLY A 103 -15.86 14.99 0.46
CA GLY A 103 -17.23 15.25 -0.03
C GLY A 103 -17.41 15.15 -1.55
N ILE A 104 -16.33 14.92 -2.31
CA ILE A 104 -16.37 14.75 -3.77
C ILE A 104 -16.41 13.26 -4.09
N GLY A 105 -17.39 12.83 -4.89
CA GLY A 105 -17.58 11.43 -5.26
C GLY A 105 -18.53 11.26 -6.44
N SER A 106 -18.94 10.01 -6.69
CA SER A 106 -19.88 9.67 -7.76
C SER A 106 -21.31 9.52 -7.24
N THR A 107 -22.29 9.65 -8.14
CA THR A 107 -23.67 9.27 -7.85
C THR A 107 -23.74 7.76 -7.59
N PRO A 108 -24.35 7.33 -6.47
CA PRO A 108 -24.46 5.91 -6.17
C PRO A 108 -25.30 5.13 -7.20
N GLY A 109 -25.01 3.84 -7.36
CA GLY A 109 -25.76 2.96 -8.26
C GLY A 109 -25.47 3.14 -9.77
N ASN A 110 -24.56 4.04 -10.15
CA ASN A 110 -24.17 4.18 -11.55
C ASN A 110 -23.13 3.13 -11.94
N LEU A 111 -23.52 2.22 -12.85
CA LEU A 111 -22.69 1.12 -13.36
C LEU A 111 -22.00 1.44 -14.69
N ALA A 112 -22.46 2.49 -15.39
CA ALA A 112 -22.06 2.78 -16.76
C ALA A 112 -20.89 3.76 -16.87
N PHE A 113 -20.59 4.48 -15.79
CA PHE A 113 -19.56 5.50 -15.76
C PHE A 113 -18.47 5.21 -14.74
N ASP A 114 -17.33 5.82 -15.02
CA ASP A 114 -16.16 5.78 -14.16
C ASP A 114 -16.42 6.50 -12.83
N GLN A 115 -15.74 6.06 -11.78
CA GLN A 115 -15.88 6.68 -10.47
C GLN A 115 -15.03 7.97 -10.39
N THR A 116 -15.58 9.00 -9.76
CA THR A 116 -14.89 10.29 -9.51
C THR A 116 -13.64 10.07 -8.66
N VAL A 117 -13.71 9.10 -7.74
CA VAL A 117 -12.55 8.59 -7.02
C VAL A 117 -11.97 7.45 -7.84
N GLY A 118 -10.80 7.65 -8.44
CA GLY A 118 -10.08 6.58 -9.14
C GLY A 118 -9.39 5.60 -8.19
N LEU A 119 -9.45 4.31 -8.50
CA LEU A 119 -8.68 3.24 -7.86
C LEU A 119 -7.53 2.81 -8.76
N PHE A 120 -6.39 2.54 -8.15
CA PHE A 120 -5.23 1.97 -8.81
C PHE A 120 -4.74 0.78 -8.00
N VAL A 121 -4.40 -0.31 -8.67
CA VAL A 121 -3.77 -1.49 -8.06
C VAL A 121 -2.43 -1.65 -8.76
N ASP A 122 -1.33 -1.58 -8.00
CA ASP A 122 0.04 -1.58 -8.51
C ASP A 122 0.28 -0.55 -9.63
N GLY A 123 -0.35 0.61 -9.50
CA GLY A 123 -0.27 1.70 -10.49
C GLY A 123 -1.13 1.50 -11.75
N ILE A 124 -1.85 0.38 -11.87
CA ILE A 124 -2.81 0.11 -12.95
C ILE A 124 -4.17 0.66 -12.56
N TYR A 125 -4.79 1.42 -13.46
CA TYR A 125 -6.09 2.03 -13.22
C TYR A 125 -7.23 1.00 -13.21
N GLY A 126 -8.04 1.03 -12.15
CA GLY A 126 -9.26 0.26 -11.98
C GLY A 126 -10.46 1.16 -11.71
N GLY A 127 -10.94 1.86 -12.75
CA GLY A 127 -12.00 2.87 -12.61
C GLY A 127 -13.42 2.34 -12.33
N HIS A 128 -13.70 1.06 -12.63
CA HIS A 128 -15.06 0.56 -12.44
C HIS A 128 -15.37 0.33 -10.97
N ALA A 129 -16.57 0.75 -10.54
CA ALA A 129 -17.01 0.63 -9.16
C ALA A 129 -16.96 -0.80 -8.60
N ARG A 130 -17.09 -1.84 -9.44
CA ARG A 130 -16.94 -3.24 -9.05
C ARG A 130 -15.53 -3.60 -8.59
N GLN A 131 -14.50 -2.92 -9.11
CA GLN A 131 -13.12 -3.17 -8.71
C GLN A 131 -12.87 -2.77 -7.25
N PHE A 132 -13.66 -1.83 -6.71
CA PHE A 132 -13.63 -1.48 -5.30
C PHE A 132 -14.35 -2.49 -4.38
N GLN A 133 -15.03 -3.51 -4.92
CA GLN A 133 -15.64 -4.54 -4.07
C GLN A 133 -14.70 -5.71 -3.80
N ALA A 134 -13.51 -5.70 -4.42
CA ALA A 134 -12.48 -6.68 -4.11
C ALA A 134 -12.03 -6.50 -2.64
N PRO A 135 -11.98 -7.58 -1.86
CA PRO A 135 -11.40 -7.53 -0.53
C PRO A 135 -9.90 -7.25 -0.62
N PHE A 136 -9.33 -6.71 0.46
CA PHE A 136 -7.89 -6.55 0.62
C PHE A 136 -7.26 -7.93 0.83
N LEU A 137 -6.68 -8.47 -0.22
CA LEU A 137 -5.95 -9.74 -0.20
C LEU A 137 -4.48 -9.45 -0.46
N ASP A 138 -3.62 -9.76 0.50
CA ASP A 138 -2.15 -9.63 0.38
C ASP A 138 -1.65 -8.25 -0.06
N VAL A 139 -2.35 -7.21 0.39
CA VAL A 139 -2.01 -5.81 0.12
C VAL A 139 -0.90 -5.37 1.08
N GLU A 140 0.21 -4.87 0.55
CA GLU A 140 1.30 -4.25 1.30
C GLU A 140 0.86 -2.96 1.99
N ARG A 141 0.10 -2.10 1.29
CA ARG A 141 -0.52 -0.89 1.86
C ARG A 141 -1.63 -0.33 0.98
N VAL A 142 -2.50 0.47 1.60
CA VAL A 142 -3.48 1.32 0.93
C VAL A 142 -3.08 2.78 1.08
N GLU A 143 -2.93 3.48 -0.04
CA GLU A 143 -2.64 4.92 -0.09
C GLU A 143 -3.88 5.68 -0.56
N VAL A 144 -4.38 6.62 0.24
CA VAL A 144 -5.54 7.46 -0.11
C VAL A 144 -5.09 8.90 -0.33
N LEU A 145 -5.09 9.34 -1.59
CA LEU A 145 -4.70 10.69 -1.99
C LEU A 145 -5.94 11.58 -2.02
N ARG A 146 -5.93 12.63 -1.20
CA ARG A 146 -7.10 13.44 -0.86
C ARG A 146 -7.26 14.72 -1.67
N GLY A 147 -6.62 14.84 -2.83
CA GLY A 147 -6.70 16.04 -3.67
C GLY A 147 -6.83 15.72 -5.16
N PRO A 148 -7.02 16.73 -6.01
CA PRO A 148 -7.00 16.57 -7.46
C PRO A 148 -5.74 15.85 -7.91
N GLN A 149 -5.91 14.82 -8.73
CA GLN A 149 -4.82 14.09 -9.37
C GLN A 149 -4.93 14.42 -10.86
N GLY A 150 -4.20 15.46 -11.27
CA GLY A 150 -4.14 15.89 -12.67
C GLY A 150 -3.43 14.88 -13.57
#